data_AF-A0A1D9FUX0-F1
#
_entry.id   AF-A0A1D9FUX0-F1
#
_cell.length_a   1.000
_cell.length_b   1.000
_cell.length_c   1.000
_cell.angle_alpha   90.00
_cell.angle_beta   90.00
_cell.angle_gamma   90.00
#
_symmetry.space_group_name_H-M   'P 1'
#
loop_
_entity.id
_entity.type
_entity.pdbx_description
1 polymer ?
#
loop_
_entity_poly.entity_id
_entity_poly.type
_entity_poly.pdbx_seq_one_letter_code
_entity_poly.pdbx_strand_id
1 'polypeptide(L)'
;MPTRSRVKFKRGERYKYKDLKFKRGERYKYRDLKFKRGKKVSLRELEFRLRRITPTPELSQAAVRWKQVKLAVKIRGREIGEELLRREQDNQRQEINHSRETLANQLTIPQEPQEWSNEDCQNAIKGLNSDWKHIHATLKNDTEALKKLVDFRKQLVDSLIDEMRQKYPGLVASSVGSSDLTSDYDVTLGVTDGSVNDVKAVQELNARLKEIFGKQPGTVFDTNFYTNNFLTLKENILTDGSVGEVAPADSPNEATAPITTADQDVLALLKQRRYMDQIKWDDYVKEVTNDITDPTKRAETRRQYDTANDIYQISLQELLEATGEPSESVQLTAEEESLIELQPVESHEQFRNQLLLSHKIRAQEESNSDLVLEKSNELYNNRMLQVRELQAQVAALPDQNSEEAQNLKAEVERQLSNALFFASEAYHSKGTILHVVEGIQGKNQEVLAALTPNQILDSVNEQLGDFLKDIRHYTAEEVDDGTTFYRASKYMHRLFDAVNLLKEKEAIGDLDFESQYGSTKDLYEAIGEVLLPARKGKFGLSPEETMELARDTVWNMYQIITAEELEDIVLSLVKEVNIVARDVINFDDADVSELLPE
;
A
#
# COMPACT_ATOMS: atom_id res chain seq x y z
N MET A 1 34.11 37.21 17.54
CA MET A 1 33.22 37.25 18.73
C MET A 1 31.86 37.77 18.28
N PRO A 2 30.80 36.95 18.24
CA PRO A 2 29.45 37.44 18.02
C PRO A 2 28.71 37.64 19.35
N THR A 3 27.86 38.65 19.34
CA THR A 3 27.09 39.24 20.43
C THR A 3 26.00 38.30 20.95
N ARG A 4 26.00 38.05 22.27
CA ARG A 4 24.92 37.35 22.97
C ARG A 4 23.68 38.25 23.08
N SER A 5 22.59 37.88 22.42
CA SER A 5 21.26 38.40 22.72
C SER A 5 20.78 37.84 24.07
N ARG A 6 20.56 38.73 25.05
CA ARG A 6 19.97 38.38 26.35
C ARG A 6 18.46 38.55 26.27
N VAL A 7 17.72 37.44 26.23
CA VAL A 7 16.28 37.45 26.50
C VAL A 7 16.09 37.67 28.01
N LYS A 8 15.40 38.75 28.40
CA LYS A 8 15.01 39.02 29.78
C LYS A 8 13.61 38.47 30.02
N PHE A 9 13.47 37.51 30.94
CA PHE A 9 12.18 37.04 31.42
C PHE A 9 11.66 37.90 32.59
N LYS A 10 10.35 38.19 32.61
CA LYS A 10 9.69 38.83 33.74
C LYS A 10 9.57 37.84 34.91
N ARG A 11 10.06 38.25 36.08
CA ARG A 11 9.99 37.49 37.32
C ARG A 11 8.53 37.49 37.83
N GLY A 12 7.79 36.39 37.66
CA GLY A 12 6.48 36.24 38.34
C GLY A 12 5.41 35.34 37.71
N GLU A 13 5.60 34.72 36.56
CA GLU A 13 4.52 33.94 35.93
C GLU A 13 4.19 32.63 36.67
N ARG A 14 2.88 32.36 36.82
CA ARG A 14 2.31 31.25 37.60
C ARG A 14 1.18 30.60 36.79
N TYR A 15 1.30 29.30 36.51
CA TYR A 15 0.36 28.51 35.69
C TYR A 15 -0.65 27.73 36.56
N LYS A 16 -1.88 27.51 36.07
CA LYS A 16 -2.94 26.74 36.76
C LYS A 16 -3.13 25.37 36.08
N TYR A 17 -3.23 24.32 36.88
CA TYR A 17 -3.24 22.89 36.51
C TYR A 17 -4.57 22.36 35.93
N LYS A 18 -5.36 23.18 35.21
CA LYS A 18 -6.77 22.80 34.93
C LYS A 18 -6.97 21.82 33.77
N ASP A 19 -5.97 21.59 32.93
CA ASP A 19 -6.20 21.03 31.58
C ASP A 19 -5.56 19.65 31.34
N LEU A 20 -5.39 18.84 32.39
CA LEU A 20 -4.85 17.48 32.26
C LEU A 20 -5.88 16.44 32.73
N LYS A 21 -6.57 15.79 31.77
CA LYS A 21 -7.29 14.53 32.00
C LYS A 21 -6.31 13.36 31.79
N PHE A 22 -6.25 12.43 32.74
CA PHE A 22 -5.51 11.16 32.61
C PHE A 22 -6.49 9.99 32.72
N LYS A 23 -6.31 8.96 31.88
CA LYS A 23 -7.12 7.72 31.90
C LYS A 23 -6.95 7.00 33.25
N ARG A 24 -8.05 6.43 33.74
CA ARG A 24 -8.15 5.75 35.04
C ARG A 24 -7.72 4.28 34.86
N GLY A 25 -6.57 3.88 35.37
CA GLY A 25 -6.17 2.46 35.35
C GLY A 25 -4.71 2.16 35.66
N GLU A 26 -3.78 3.07 35.35
CA GLU A 26 -2.36 2.79 35.50
C GLU A 26 -1.85 3.15 36.92
N ARG A 27 -1.51 2.13 37.71
CA ARG A 27 -0.91 2.32 39.04
C ARG A 27 0.57 2.64 38.92
N TYR A 28 0.89 3.91 38.70
CA TYR A 28 2.27 4.38 38.84
C TYR A 28 2.61 4.61 40.33
N LYS A 29 3.72 4.04 40.82
CA LYS A 29 4.29 4.41 42.13
C LYS A 29 5.02 5.76 42.05
N TYR A 30 4.30 6.85 41.74
CA TYR A 30 4.83 8.21 41.90
C TYR A 30 4.75 8.63 43.37
N ARG A 31 5.64 8.10 44.21
CA ARG A 31 5.69 8.49 45.63
C ARG A 31 6.06 9.97 45.81
N ASP A 32 6.75 10.57 44.82
CA ASP A 32 7.35 11.92 44.94
C ASP A 32 6.66 13.04 44.12
N LEU A 33 5.65 12.72 43.32
CA LEU A 33 4.86 13.70 42.54
C LEU A 33 3.43 13.87 43.09
N LYS A 34 3.29 14.02 44.41
CA LYS A 34 2.01 14.42 45.01
C LYS A 34 1.93 15.93 45.12
N PHE A 35 1.06 16.55 44.32
CA PHE A 35 0.70 17.96 44.48
C PHE A 35 -0.61 18.07 45.24
N LYS A 36 -0.68 18.97 46.23
CA LYS A 36 -1.98 19.37 46.81
C LYS A 36 -2.75 20.16 45.73
N ARG A 37 -4.01 19.79 45.48
CA ARG A 37 -4.89 20.50 44.53
C ARG A 37 -4.86 22.01 44.80
N GLY A 38 -4.52 22.81 43.80
CA GLY A 38 -4.41 24.27 43.90
C GLY A 38 -3.07 24.84 44.37
N LYS A 39 -2.08 23.99 44.71
CA LYS A 39 -0.73 24.46 45.08
C LYS A 39 0.01 24.96 43.84
N LYS A 40 0.46 26.22 43.87
CA LYS A 40 1.33 26.82 42.85
C LYS A 40 2.76 26.34 43.08
N VAL A 41 3.39 25.77 42.05
CA VAL A 41 4.76 25.24 42.13
C VAL A 41 5.63 26.05 41.17
N SER A 42 6.84 26.40 41.61
CA SER A 42 7.78 27.10 40.73
C SER A 42 8.38 26.13 39.71
N LEU A 43 8.72 26.65 38.54
CA LEU A 43 9.26 25.84 37.46
C LEU A 43 10.60 25.15 37.82
N ARG A 44 11.45 25.83 38.61
CA ARG A 44 12.66 25.24 39.20
C ARG A 44 12.37 24.07 40.14
N GLU A 45 11.29 24.14 40.91
CA GLU A 45 10.92 23.05 41.83
C GLU A 45 10.35 21.84 41.08
N LEU A 46 9.71 22.05 39.93
CA LEU A 46 9.26 20.98 39.05
C LEU A 46 10.45 20.28 38.37
N GLU A 47 11.38 21.05 37.79
CA GLU A 47 12.62 20.54 37.19
C GLU A 47 13.46 19.75 38.19
N PHE A 48 13.59 20.24 39.42
CA PHE A 48 14.33 19.56 40.48
C PHE A 48 13.73 18.19 40.84
N ARG A 49 12.40 18.05 40.82
CA ARG A 49 11.71 16.79 41.17
C ARG A 49 11.69 15.79 40.02
N LEU A 50 11.58 16.25 38.77
CA LEU A 50 11.66 15.38 37.58
C LEU A 50 13.03 14.70 37.47
N ARG A 51 14.11 15.41 37.80
CA ARG A 51 15.48 14.86 37.86
C ARG A 51 15.68 13.75 38.90
N ARG A 52 14.71 13.53 39.81
CA ARG A 52 14.76 12.49 40.83
C ARG A 52 13.96 11.23 40.47
N ILE A 53 13.29 11.20 39.32
CA ILE A 53 12.64 9.97 38.84
C ILE A 53 13.74 8.99 38.47
N THR A 54 13.94 8.00 39.32
CA THR A 54 14.89 6.90 39.08
C THR A 54 14.16 5.80 38.32
N PRO A 55 14.69 5.30 37.19
CA PRO A 55 14.05 4.22 36.44
C PRO A 55 13.99 2.94 37.28
N THR A 56 12.91 2.17 37.15
CA THR A 56 12.87 0.79 37.65
C THR A 56 13.52 -0.15 36.62
N PRO A 57 13.96 -1.36 37.02
CA PRO A 57 14.58 -2.32 36.10
C PRO A 57 13.70 -2.70 34.89
N GLU A 58 12.36 -2.56 35.00
CA GLU A 58 11.44 -2.93 33.92
C GLU A 58 11.23 -1.84 32.85
N LEU A 59 11.86 -0.66 32.97
CA LEU A 59 11.72 0.43 32.00
C LEU A 59 13.08 0.78 31.38
N SER A 60 13.18 0.69 30.06
CA SER A 60 14.35 1.18 29.34
C SER A 60 14.52 2.68 29.60
N GLN A 61 15.78 3.13 29.71
CA GLN A 61 16.06 4.57 29.90
C GLN A 61 15.48 5.42 28.76
N ALA A 62 15.39 4.86 27.55
CA ALA A 62 14.78 5.50 26.39
C ALA A 62 13.27 5.78 26.60
N ALA A 63 12.50 4.81 27.10
CA ALA A 63 11.06 4.99 27.34
C ALA A 63 10.76 6.05 28.42
N VAL A 64 11.61 6.12 29.46
CA VAL A 64 11.50 7.15 30.51
C VAL A 64 11.82 8.54 29.94
N ARG A 65 12.84 8.65 29.08
CA ARG A 65 13.22 9.90 28.41
C ARG A 65 12.14 10.37 27.43
N TRP A 66 11.56 9.48 26.65
CA TRP A 66 10.47 9.79 25.72
C TRP A 66 9.22 10.35 26.42
N LYS A 67 8.83 9.74 27.55
CA LYS A 67 7.72 10.26 28.38
C LYS A 67 8.05 11.63 29.00
N GLN A 68 9.31 11.91 29.32
CA GLN A 68 9.75 13.23 29.78
C GLN A 68 9.69 14.29 28.66
N VAL A 69 10.03 13.93 27.42
CA VAL A 69 9.94 14.79 26.24
C VAL A 69 8.47 15.11 25.89
N LYS A 70 7.60 14.11 25.77
CA LYS A 70 6.15 14.32 25.54
C LYS A 70 5.52 15.21 26.62
N LEU A 71 5.90 15.03 27.88
CA LEU A 71 5.40 15.84 28.98
C LEU A 71 5.99 17.27 28.98
N ALA A 72 7.23 17.45 28.51
CA ALA A 72 7.85 18.76 28.35
C ALA A 72 7.21 19.56 27.20
N VAL A 73 6.94 18.92 26.06
CA VAL A 73 6.18 19.48 24.92
C VAL A 73 4.76 19.85 25.34
N LYS A 74 4.11 19.03 26.16
CA LYS A 74 2.75 19.29 26.67
C LYS A 74 2.69 20.42 27.71
N ILE A 75 3.80 20.77 28.36
CA ILE A 75 3.86 21.78 29.45
C ILE A 75 4.51 23.11 29.00
N ARG A 76 5.29 23.12 27.91
CA ARG A 76 6.01 24.31 27.41
C ARG A 76 5.95 24.40 25.89
N GLY A 77 5.74 25.63 25.39
CA GLY A 77 5.68 25.93 23.96
C GLY A 77 6.91 25.47 23.16
N ARG A 78 6.63 25.18 21.87
CA ARG A 78 7.47 24.68 20.76
C ARG A 78 8.99 24.64 21.00
N GLU A 79 9.63 25.77 21.29
CA GLU A 79 11.09 25.92 21.25
C GLU A 79 11.90 24.99 22.17
N ILE A 80 11.43 24.70 23.39
CA ILE A 80 12.17 23.80 24.32
C ILE A 80 11.93 22.33 23.98
N GLY A 81 10.74 22.01 23.46
CA GLY A 81 10.40 20.69 22.96
C GLY A 81 11.25 20.34 21.74
N GLU A 82 11.36 21.28 20.81
CA GLU A 82 12.17 21.16 19.59
C GLU A 82 13.66 20.97 19.91
N GLU A 83 14.24 21.74 20.85
CA GLU A 83 15.66 21.57 21.24
C GLU A 83 15.94 20.22 21.90
N LEU A 84 15.02 19.69 22.71
CA LEU A 84 15.18 18.37 23.34
C LEU A 84 14.99 17.23 22.34
N LEU A 85 14.03 17.37 21.42
CA LEU A 85 13.83 16.44 20.32
C LEU A 85 15.07 16.40 19.42
N ARG A 86 15.64 17.57 19.08
CA ARG A 86 16.85 17.69 18.25
C ARG A 86 18.05 16.99 18.88
N ARG A 87 18.26 17.14 20.19
CA ARG A 87 19.34 16.45 20.91
C ARG A 87 19.16 14.93 20.96
N GLU A 88 17.93 14.45 21.04
CA GLU A 88 17.68 13.01 21.05
C GLU A 88 17.85 12.41 19.65
N GLN A 89 17.41 13.12 18.61
CA GLN A 89 17.70 12.78 17.23
C GLN A 89 19.23 12.74 16.97
N ASP A 90 19.99 13.68 17.54
CA ASP A 90 21.45 13.66 17.47
C ASP A 90 22.07 12.44 18.17
N ASN A 91 21.53 12.01 19.32
CA ASN A 91 21.98 10.81 20.04
C ASN A 91 21.66 9.54 19.25
N GLN A 92 20.45 9.41 18.71
CA GLN A 92 20.07 8.28 17.85
C GLN A 92 20.93 8.23 16.59
N ARG A 93 21.24 9.39 15.98
CA ARG A 93 22.18 9.47 14.86
C ARG A 93 23.57 8.96 15.24
N GLN A 94 24.05 9.24 16.45
CA GLN A 94 25.34 8.71 16.92
C GLN A 94 25.31 7.20 17.14
N GLU A 95 24.23 6.64 17.72
CA GLU A 95 24.07 5.19 17.89
C GLU A 95 23.98 4.47 16.53
N ILE A 96 23.19 5.00 15.59
CA ILE A 96 23.10 4.48 14.21
C ILE A 96 24.46 4.56 13.51
N ASN A 97 25.19 5.66 13.66
CA ASN A 97 26.53 5.79 13.07
C ASN A 97 27.53 4.80 13.68
N HIS A 98 27.43 4.50 14.97
CA HIS A 98 28.28 3.50 15.61
C HIS A 98 27.93 2.07 15.15
N SER A 99 26.64 1.75 15.01
CA SER A 99 26.19 0.49 14.41
C SER A 99 26.61 0.39 12.93
N ARG A 100 26.57 1.50 12.18
CA ARG A 100 27.07 1.60 10.80
C ARG A 100 28.57 1.38 10.71
N GLU A 101 29.38 1.99 11.57
CA GLU A 101 30.83 1.72 11.61
C GLU A 101 31.11 0.26 11.94
N THR A 102 30.29 -0.37 12.78
CA THR A 102 30.42 -1.79 13.12
C THR A 102 30.07 -2.69 11.93
N LEU A 103 29.01 -2.38 11.17
CA LEU A 103 28.61 -3.09 9.95
C LEU A 103 29.55 -2.82 8.75
N ALA A 104 30.00 -1.58 8.57
CA ALA A 104 30.95 -1.19 7.53
C ALA A 104 32.34 -1.82 7.76
N ASN A 105 32.67 -2.18 9.00
CA ASN A 105 33.89 -2.95 9.31
C ASN A 105 33.70 -4.47 9.11
N GLN A 106 32.46 -4.96 9.01
CA GLN A 106 32.16 -6.39 8.73
C GLN A 106 31.92 -6.65 7.24
N LEU A 107 31.43 -5.65 6.52
CA LEU A 107 31.36 -5.63 5.06
C LEU A 107 32.55 -4.82 4.56
N THR A 108 33.70 -5.47 4.30
CA THR A 108 34.79 -4.84 3.54
C THR A 108 34.29 -4.54 2.13
N ILE A 109 33.60 -3.42 1.97
CA ILE A 109 33.30 -2.80 0.68
C ILE A 109 34.61 -2.13 0.25
N PRO A 110 35.25 -2.58 -0.84
CA PRO A 110 36.50 -1.97 -1.33
C PRO A 110 36.32 -0.46 -1.52
N GLN A 111 37.24 0.34 -0.98
CA GLN A 111 37.22 1.81 -1.05
C GLN A 111 37.67 2.37 -2.42
N GLU A 112 38.05 1.52 -3.36
CA GLU A 112 38.29 1.90 -4.76
C GLU A 112 37.10 1.45 -5.62
N PRO A 113 36.79 2.14 -6.73
CA PRO A 113 35.71 1.76 -7.64
C PRO A 113 36.06 0.46 -8.35
N GLN A 114 35.94 -0.65 -7.62
CA GLN A 114 36.00 -1.98 -8.15
C GLN A 114 34.66 -2.24 -8.84
N GLU A 115 34.70 -2.64 -10.11
CA GLU A 115 33.51 -3.18 -10.78
C GLU A 115 33.02 -4.36 -9.95
N TRP A 116 31.77 -4.29 -9.48
CA TRP A 116 31.18 -5.43 -8.78
C TRP A 116 30.84 -6.47 -9.83
N SER A 117 31.39 -7.67 -9.68
CA SER A 117 30.96 -8.81 -10.47
C SER A 117 29.54 -9.24 -10.04
N ASN A 118 28.87 -10.05 -10.87
CA ASN A 118 27.60 -10.66 -10.50
C ASN A 118 27.69 -11.49 -9.20
N GLU A 119 28.84 -12.12 -8.97
CA GLU A 119 29.10 -12.85 -7.72
C GLU A 119 29.20 -11.91 -6.52
N ASP A 120 29.85 -10.74 -6.67
CA ASP A 120 29.91 -9.72 -5.62
C ASP A 120 28.52 -9.20 -5.27
N CYS A 121 27.70 -8.86 -6.27
CA CYS A 121 26.31 -8.43 -6.07
C CYS A 121 25.48 -9.49 -5.34
N GLN A 122 25.54 -10.74 -5.79
CA GLN A 122 24.83 -11.85 -5.16
C GLN A 122 25.26 -12.05 -3.70
N ASN A 123 26.57 -12.01 -3.43
CA ASN A 123 27.10 -12.16 -2.08
C ASN A 123 26.72 -10.97 -1.19
N ALA A 124 26.67 -9.75 -1.72
CA ALA A 124 26.21 -8.56 -1.00
C ALA A 124 24.73 -8.69 -0.59
N ILE A 125 23.86 -9.12 -1.52
CA ILE A 125 22.43 -9.36 -1.24
C ILE A 125 22.26 -10.42 -0.15
N LYS A 126 22.95 -11.56 -0.28
CA LYS A 126 22.91 -12.63 0.74
C LYS A 126 23.44 -12.17 2.09
N GLY A 127 24.53 -11.39 2.09
CA GLY A 127 25.13 -10.81 3.29
C GLY A 127 24.20 -9.83 4.01
N LEU A 128 23.28 -9.21 3.28
CA LEU A 128 22.22 -8.32 3.78
C LEU A 128 20.88 -9.05 3.97
N ASN A 129 20.93 -10.36 4.28
CA ASN A 129 19.79 -11.21 4.60
C ASN A 129 18.75 -11.35 3.46
N SER A 130 19.15 -11.09 2.21
CA SER A 130 18.28 -11.20 1.04
C SER A 130 16.96 -10.43 1.21
N ASP A 131 17.01 -9.23 1.78
CA ASP A 131 15.86 -8.38 2.08
C ASP A 131 16.06 -7.00 1.47
N TRP A 132 15.27 -6.67 0.45
CA TRP A 132 15.42 -5.45 -0.32
C TRP A 132 15.22 -4.18 0.52
N LYS A 133 14.32 -4.22 1.50
CA LYS A 133 14.10 -3.10 2.42
C LYS A 133 15.34 -2.86 3.28
N HIS A 134 15.94 -3.94 3.78
CA HIS A 134 17.19 -3.85 4.54
C HIS A 134 18.36 -3.36 3.68
N ILE A 135 18.46 -3.84 2.44
CA ILE A 135 19.47 -3.40 1.47
C ILE A 135 19.33 -1.90 1.20
N HIS A 136 18.12 -1.41 0.89
CA HIS A 136 17.85 0.01 0.68
C HIS A 136 18.20 0.85 1.91
N ALA A 137 17.77 0.43 3.11
CA ALA A 137 18.04 1.16 4.33
C ALA A 137 19.55 1.28 4.61
N THR A 138 20.31 0.22 4.30
CA THR A 138 21.77 0.16 4.49
C THR A 138 22.49 1.03 3.47
N LEU A 139 22.16 0.88 2.19
CA LEU A 139 22.83 1.53 1.06
C LEU A 139 22.20 2.87 0.64
N LYS A 140 21.27 3.43 1.41
CA LYS A 140 20.57 4.68 1.06
C LYS A 140 21.48 5.87 0.70
N ASN A 141 22.72 5.87 1.21
CA ASN A 141 23.71 6.92 0.93
C ASN A 141 24.75 6.50 -0.13
N ASP A 142 24.79 5.22 -0.52
CA ASP A 142 25.69 4.68 -1.52
C ASP A 142 24.89 4.38 -2.80
N THR A 143 24.56 5.46 -3.51
CA THR A 143 23.73 5.39 -4.72
C THR A 143 24.38 4.59 -5.84
N GLU A 144 25.71 4.51 -5.90
CA GLU A 144 26.41 3.70 -6.89
C GLU A 144 26.29 2.20 -6.59
N ALA A 145 26.49 1.79 -5.33
CA ALA A 145 26.29 0.39 -4.94
C ALA A 145 24.83 -0.04 -5.15
N LEU A 146 23.87 0.80 -4.75
CA LEU A 146 22.45 0.51 -4.97
C LEU A 146 22.11 0.38 -6.45
N LYS A 147 22.65 1.27 -7.30
CA LYS A 147 22.49 1.18 -8.76
C LYS A 147 23.04 -0.13 -9.31
N LYS A 148 24.24 -0.55 -8.89
CA LYS A 148 24.82 -1.84 -9.30
C LYS A 148 23.93 -3.02 -8.90
N LEU A 149 23.31 -2.99 -7.71
CA LEU A 149 22.37 -4.04 -7.28
C LEU A 149 21.07 -4.04 -8.09
N VAL A 150 20.54 -2.87 -8.45
CA VAL A 150 19.37 -2.74 -9.34
C VAL A 150 19.68 -3.26 -10.74
N ASP A 151 20.85 -2.91 -11.29
CA ASP A 151 21.31 -3.40 -12.59
C ASP A 151 21.50 -4.92 -12.56
N PHE A 152 22.10 -5.46 -11.48
CA PHE A 152 22.23 -6.90 -11.25
C PHE A 152 20.89 -7.61 -11.15
N ARG A 153 19.92 -7.07 -10.39
CA ARG A 153 18.54 -7.57 -10.30
C ARG A 153 17.95 -7.74 -11.69
N LYS A 154 18.01 -6.69 -12.52
CA LYS A 154 17.48 -6.71 -13.89
C LYS A 154 18.18 -7.77 -14.73
N GLN A 155 19.51 -7.79 -14.76
CA GLN A 155 20.28 -8.77 -15.54
C GLN A 155 19.99 -10.21 -15.14
N LEU A 156 19.86 -10.48 -13.83
CA LEU A 156 19.55 -11.81 -13.33
C LEU A 156 18.13 -12.24 -13.72
N VAL A 157 17.13 -11.39 -13.48
CA VAL A 157 15.74 -11.71 -13.79
C VAL A 157 15.54 -11.88 -15.30
N ASP A 158 16.09 -10.98 -16.12
CA ASP A 158 15.99 -11.05 -17.57
C ASP A 158 16.66 -12.32 -18.12
N SER A 159 17.82 -12.72 -17.58
CA SER A 159 18.49 -13.96 -18.01
C SER A 159 17.73 -15.22 -17.62
N LEU A 160 17.08 -15.24 -16.44
CA LEU A 160 16.19 -16.34 -16.06
C LEU A 160 14.95 -16.40 -16.96
N ILE A 161 14.39 -15.27 -17.38
CA ILE A 161 13.28 -15.24 -18.34
C ILE A 161 13.73 -15.80 -19.69
N ASP A 162 14.94 -15.49 -20.15
CA ASP A 162 15.51 -16.08 -21.38
C ASP A 162 15.66 -17.60 -21.28
N GLU A 163 16.08 -18.13 -20.13
CA GLU A 163 16.05 -19.57 -19.87
C GLU A 163 14.62 -20.14 -19.95
N MET A 164 13.64 -19.43 -19.36
CA MET A 164 12.23 -19.85 -19.43
C MET A 164 11.70 -19.87 -20.86
N ARG A 165 12.10 -18.93 -21.72
CA ARG A 165 11.71 -18.92 -23.15
C ARG A 165 12.24 -20.14 -23.91
N GLN A 166 13.45 -20.59 -23.58
CA GLN A 166 14.00 -21.82 -24.19
C GLN A 166 13.20 -23.06 -23.78
N LYS A 167 12.69 -23.07 -22.54
CA LYS A 167 11.91 -24.18 -21.99
C LYS A 167 10.43 -24.14 -22.42
N TYR A 168 9.87 -22.94 -22.55
CA TYR A 168 8.48 -22.66 -22.88
C TYR A 168 8.42 -21.80 -24.15
N PRO A 169 8.47 -22.41 -25.35
CA PRO A 169 8.40 -21.68 -26.60
C PRO A 169 7.13 -20.82 -26.70
N GLY A 170 7.25 -19.60 -27.20
CA GLY A 170 6.13 -18.65 -27.30
C GLY A 170 5.88 -17.80 -26.05
N LEU A 171 6.71 -17.95 -25.02
CA LEU A 171 6.68 -17.09 -23.83
C LEU A 171 7.09 -15.65 -24.19
N VAL A 172 6.20 -14.71 -23.90
CA VAL A 172 6.41 -13.26 -23.98
C VAL A 172 6.46 -12.71 -22.57
N ALA A 173 7.36 -11.75 -22.34
CA ALA A 173 7.45 -11.06 -21.06
C ALA A 173 7.50 -9.55 -21.27
N SER A 174 6.85 -8.82 -20.37
CA SER A 174 6.90 -7.37 -20.35
C SER A 174 7.10 -6.89 -18.92
N SER A 175 7.86 -5.82 -18.78
CA SER A 175 8.03 -5.11 -17.52
C SER A 175 7.68 -3.64 -17.71
N VAL A 176 6.89 -3.10 -16.79
CA VAL A 176 6.51 -1.68 -16.81
C VAL A 176 6.98 -1.07 -15.50
N GLY A 177 7.83 -0.04 -15.55
CA GLY A 177 8.13 0.80 -14.38
C GLY A 177 9.52 0.71 -13.73
N SER A 178 10.47 -0.07 -14.25
CA SER A 178 11.76 -0.37 -13.57
C SER A 178 12.92 0.62 -13.83
N SER A 179 12.69 1.88 -14.23
CA SER A 179 13.83 2.79 -14.47
C SER A 179 14.40 3.44 -13.20
N ASP A 180 13.63 3.49 -12.11
CA ASP A 180 14.03 4.22 -10.91
C ASP A 180 14.62 3.26 -9.86
N LEU A 181 15.62 3.71 -9.10
CA LEU A 181 16.33 2.90 -8.09
C LEU A 181 15.43 2.38 -6.97
N THR A 182 14.24 2.98 -6.81
CA THR A 182 13.27 2.64 -5.76
C THR A 182 12.00 2.05 -6.35
N SER A 183 11.97 1.72 -7.63
CA SER A 183 10.81 1.12 -8.27
C SER A 183 10.84 -0.40 -8.15
N ASP A 184 9.66 -0.94 -7.89
CA ASP A 184 9.31 -2.35 -7.98
C ASP A 184 9.63 -2.85 -9.41
N TYR A 185 9.99 -4.13 -9.52
CA TYR A 185 10.18 -4.78 -10.81
C TYR A 185 9.03 -5.75 -11.08
N ASP A 186 7.94 -5.20 -11.60
CA ASP A 186 6.76 -5.96 -11.99
C ASP A 186 6.93 -6.53 -13.39
N VAL A 187 6.90 -7.86 -13.50
CA VAL A 187 7.03 -8.58 -14.77
C VAL A 187 5.75 -9.37 -15.03
N THR A 188 5.13 -9.14 -16.18
CA THR A 188 3.99 -9.92 -16.66
C THR A 188 4.47 -10.88 -17.75
N LEU A 189 4.07 -12.14 -17.64
CA LEU A 189 4.37 -13.20 -18.59
C LEU A 189 3.10 -13.68 -19.29
N GLY A 190 3.19 -14.00 -20.58
CA GLY A 190 2.11 -14.59 -21.35
C GLY A 190 2.67 -15.57 -22.37
N VAL A 191 1.81 -16.37 -23.00
CA VAL A 191 2.21 -17.31 -24.05
C VAL A 191 1.34 -17.17 -25.28
N THR A 192 1.95 -17.25 -26.46
CA THR A 192 1.24 -17.07 -27.74
C THR A 192 0.29 -18.23 -28.10
N ASP A 193 0.46 -19.40 -27.48
CA ASP A 193 -0.33 -20.59 -27.76
C ASP A 193 -1.52 -20.79 -26.79
N GLY A 194 -1.71 -19.87 -25.82
CA GLY A 194 -2.75 -19.97 -24.80
C GLY A 194 -2.59 -21.13 -23.80
N SER A 195 -1.41 -21.77 -23.76
CA SER A 195 -1.13 -22.86 -22.84
C SER A 195 -0.93 -22.39 -21.39
N VAL A 196 -0.86 -23.34 -20.45
CA VAL A 196 -0.54 -23.08 -19.03
C VAL A 196 0.94 -22.69 -18.78
N ASN A 197 1.73 -22.52 -19.83
CA ASN A 197 3.18 -22.41 -19.72
C ASN A 197 3.64 -21.07 -19.14
N ASP A 198 2.84 -20.00 -19.25
CA ASP A 198 3.07 -18.74 -18.55
C ASP A 198 3.03 -18.92 -17.02
N VAL A 199 2.03 -19.64 -16.50
CA VAL A 199 1.90 -19.94 -15.07
C VAL A 199 3.08 -20.80 -14.59
N LYS A 200 3.46 -21.82 -15.37
CA LYS A 200 4.61 -22.68 -15.04
C LYS A 200 5.92 -21.89 -15.03
N ALA A 201 6.10 -20.94 -15.96
CA ALA A 201 7.25 -20.06 -15.98
C ALA A 201 7.30 -19.18 -14.73
N VAL A 202 6.17 -18.59 -14.30
CA VAL A 202 6.07 -17.82 -13.04
C VAL A 202 6.44 -18.67 -11.83
N GLN A 203 5.92 -19.90 -11.73
CA GLN A 203 6.25 -20.82 -10.62
C GLN A 203 7.74 -21.14 -10.57
N GLU A 204 8.34 -21.42 -11.74
CA GLU A 204 9.76 -21.75 -11.84
C GLU A 204 10.66 -20.55 -11.54
N LEU A 205 10.32 -19.35 -12.00
CA LEU A 205 11.05 -18.12 -11.68
C LEU A 205 11.07 -17.85 -10.17
N ASN A 206 9.91 -17.94 -9.51
CA ASN A 206 9.81 -17.82 -8.05
C ASN A 206 10.68 -18.87 -7.34
N ALA A 207 10.59 -20.14 -7.76
CA ALA A 207 11.35 -21.23 -7.16
C ALA A 207 12.86 -21.06 -7.35
N ARG A 208 13.32 -20.64 -8.53
CA ARG A 208 14.74 -20.42 -8.85
C ARG A 208 15.32 -19.28 -8.02
N LEU A 209 14.64 -18.14 -7.93
CA LEU A 209 15.12 -17.02 -7.12
C LEU A 209 15.13 -17.37 -5.63
N LYS A 210 14.13 -18.13 -5.16
CA LYS A 210 14.13 -18.69 -3.81
C LYS A 210 15.29 -19.66 -3.58
N GLU A 211 15.59 -20.55 -4.54
CA GLU A 211 16.73 -21.46 -4.46
C GLU A 211 18.06 -20.69 -4.34
N ILE A 212 18.22 -19.61 -5.11
CA ILE A 212 19.44 -18.80 -5.10
C ILE A 212 19.57 -18.03 -3.78
N PHE A 213 18.51 -17.35 -3.31
CA PHE A 213 18.59 -16.36 -2.23
C PHE A 213 17.99 -16.80 -0.88
N GLY A 214 17.26 -17.91 -0.86
CA GLY A 214 16.57 -18.46 0.31
C GLY A 214 15.21 -17.81 0.60
N LYS A 215 14.78 -16.83 -0.19
CA LYS A 215 13.58 -16.00 0.01
C LYS A 215 12.87 -15.69 -1.31
N GLN A 216 11.60 -15.28 -1.25
CA GLN A 216 10.79 -14.92 -2.41
C GLN A 216 11.35 -13.69 -3.14
N PRO A 217 11.22 -13.60 -4.47
CA PRO A 217 11.75 -12.48 -5.24
C PRO A 217 11.18 -11.12 -4.84
N GLY A 218 9.92 -11.05 -4.39
CA GLY A 218 9.34 -9.82 -3.84
C GLY A 218 10.07 -9.35 -2.56
N THR A 219 10.54 -10.27 -1.71
CA THR A 219 11.33 -9.92 -0.53
C THR A 219 12.79 -9.59 -0.89
N VAL A 220 13.39 -10.34 -1.83
CA VAL A 220 14.80 -10.17 -2.20
C VAL A 220 15.05 -8.91 -3.01
N PHE A 221 14.14 -8.60 -3.93
CA PHE A 221 14.36 -7.65 -5.03
C PHE A 221 13.21 -6.69 -5.28
N ASP A 222 12.12 -6.80 -4.52
CA ASP A 222 10.86 -6.12 -4.85
C ASP A 222 10.41 -6.45 -6.27
N THR A 223 10.56 -7.72 -6.66
CA THR A 223 10.22 -8.23 -7.99
C THR A 223 9.02 -9.15 -7.90
N ASN A 224 7.96 -8.83 -8.65
CA ASN A 224 6.74 -9.61 -8.71
C ASN A 224 6.54 -10.17 -10.12
N PHE A 225 6.05 -11.40 -10.20
CA PHE A 225 5.77 -12.07 -11.47
C PHE A 225 4.28 -12.36 -11.58
N TYR A 226 3.68 -11.92 -12.68
CA TYR A 226 2.26 -12.12 -12.98
C TYR A 226 2.07 -12.82 -14.31
N THR A 227 0.88 -13.35 -14.51
CA THR A 227 0.43 -13.88 -15.80
C THR A 227 -0.45 -12.86 -16.51
N ASN A 228 -0.39 -12.84 -17.85
CA ASN A 228 -1.14 -11.91 -18.67
C ASN A 228 -2.62 -12.27 -18.69
N ASN A 229 -3.50 -11.31 -18.37
CA ASN A 229 -4.95 -11.52 -18.40
C ASN A 229 -5.69 -10.39 -19.13
N PHE A 230 -5.34 -9.12 -18.84
CA PHE A 230 -6.14 -7.98 -19.30
C PHE A 230 -5.62 -7.23 -20.52
N LEU A 231 -4.29 -7.21 -20.74
CA LEU A 231 -3.66 -6.35 -21.74
C LEU A 231 -3.00 -7.14 -22.85
N THR A 232 -2.82 -6.47 -23.99
CA THR A 232 -1.91 -6.98 -25.03
C THR A 232 -0.48 -6.82 -24.53
N LEU A 233 0.13 -7.95 -24.22
CA LEU A 233 1.50 -8.01 -23.74
C LEU A 233 2.45 -7.84 -24.92
N LYS A 234 3.13 -6.70 -24.94
CA LYS A 234 4.21 -6.43 -25.90
C LYS A 234 5.55 -6.75 -25.25
N GLU A 235 6.35 -7.55 -25.94
CA GLU A 235 7.71 -7.89 -25.51
C GLU A 235 8.55 -6.61 -25.36
N ASN A 236 9.15 -6.43 -24.19
CA ASN A 236 10.03 -5.29 -23.93
C ASN A 236 11.27 -5.62 -23.06
N ILE A 237 11.47 -6.90 -22.75
CA ILE A 237 12.63 -7.38 -22.00
C ILE A 237 13.72 -7.81 -22.99
N LEU A 238 13.36 -8.44 -24.11
CA LEU A 238 14.31 -8.72 -25.20
C LEU A 238 14.64 -7.46 -26.00
N THR A 239 15.91 -7.33 -26.35
CA THR A 239 16.40 -6.27 -27.24
C THR A 239 16.37 -6.64 -28.72
N ASP A 240 16.18 -7.92 -29.05
CA ASP A 240 16.21 -8.39 -30.45
C ASP A 240 14.86 -8.35 -31.16
N GLY A 241 13.77 -8.05 -30.44
CA GLY A 241 12.42 -7.90 -31.00
C GLY A 241 11.84 -9.18 -31.63
N SER A 242 12.39 -10.35 -31.30
CA SER A 242 12.10 -11.61 -32.00
C SER A 242 10.79 -12.28 -31.58
N VAL A 243 10.17 -11.85 -30.47
CA VAL A 243 8.93 -12.43 -29.94
C VAL A 243 7.79 -11.43 -30.14
N GLY A 244 6.71 -11.90 -30.77
CA GLY A 244 5.55 -11.06 -31.15
C GLY A 244 4.74 -10.53 -29.97
N GLU A 245 3.58 -9.96 -30.26
CA GLU A 245 2.63 -9.52 -29.23
C GLU A 245 1.77 -10.72 -28.77
N VAL A 246 1.53 -10.83 -27.47
CA VAL A 246 0.55 -11.78 -26.91
C VAL A 246 -0.69 -10.98 -26.57
N ALA A 247 -1.78 -11.26 -27.29
CA ALA A 247 -3.08 -10.73 -26.94
C ALA A 247 -3.46 -11.15 -25.50
N PRO A 248 -4.27 -10.37 -24.76
CA PRO A 248 -4.75 -10.81 -23.45
C PRO A 248 -5.33 -12.22 -23.51
N ALA A 249 -5.23 -12.98 -22.42
CA ALA A 249 -5.95 -14.25 -22.34
C ALA A 249 -7.48 -14.04 -22.52
N ASP A 250 -7.96 -12.85 -22.19
CA ASP A 250 -9.32 -12.36 -22.45
C ASP A 250 -9.43 -11.49 -23.71
N SER A 251 -8.44 -11.52 -24.61
CA SER A 251 -8.57 -10.82 -25.88
C SER A 251 -9.70 -11.46 -26.69
N PRO A 252 -10.53 -10.66 -27.38
CA PRO A 252 -11.70 -11.13 -28.09
C PRO A 252 -11.32 -11.95 -29.34
N ASN A 253 -10.75 -13.13 -29.15
CA ASN A 253 -11.06 -14.27 -29.99
C ASN A 253 -12.40 -14.86 -29.51
N GLU A 254 -13.48 -14.05 -29.42
CA GLU A 254 -14.90 -14.41 -29.17
C GLU A 254 -15.23 -15.40 -28.01
N ALA A 255 -14.23 -15.88 -27.27
CA ALA A 255 -14.28 -17.11 -26.50
C ALA A 255 -14.30 -16.90 -25.00
N THR A 256 -14.15 -15.68 -24.47
CA THR A 256 -14.39 -15.38 -23.05
C THR A 256 -15.52 -14.37 -22.94
N ALA A 257 -16.38 -14.50 -21.92
CA ALA A 257 -17.30 -13.40 -21.62
C ALA A 257 -16.43 -12.26 -21.10
N PRO A 258 -16.71 -11.00 -21.46
CA PRO A 258 -16.04 -9.89 -20.81
C PRO A 258 -16.48 -9.88 -19.35
N ILE A 259 -15.50 -9.83 -18.42
CA ILE A 259 -15.78 -9.64 -17.00
C ILE A 259 -16.74 -8.47 -16.86
N THR A 260 -17.85 -8.68 -16.15
CA THR A 260 -18.90 -7.66 -16.04
C THR A 260 -18.34 -6.41 -15.35
N THR A 261 -18.94 -5.26 -15.62
CA THR A 261 -18.52 -4.03 -14.94
C THR A 261 -18.77 -4.11 -13.42
N ALA A 262 -19.78 -4.87 -12.98
CA ALA A 262 -20.03 -5.14 -11.57
C ALA A 262 -18.89 -5.95 -10.90
N ASP A 263 -18.36 -6.97 -11.58
CA ASP A 263 -17.26 -7.78 -11.06
C ASP A 263 -15.95 -6.98 -10.98
N GLN A 264 -15.70 -6.11 -11.96
CA GLN A 264 -14.55 -5.18 -11.93
C GLN A 264 -14.61 -4.21 -10.75
N ASP A 265 -15.81 -3.68 -10.45
CA ASP A 265 -16.01 -2.82 -9.30
C ASP A 265 -15.79 -3.58 -7.97
N VAL A 266 -16.33 -4.81 -7.84
CA VAL A 266 -16.08 -5.68 -6.68
C VAL A 266 -14.57 -5.89 -6.45
N LEU A 267 -13.80 -6.07 -7.53
CA LEU A 267 -12.34 -6.23 -7.47
C LEU A 267 -11.61 -4.97 -7.00
N ALA A 268 -12.05 -3.79 -7.45
CA ALA A 268 -11.54 -2.52 -6.97
C ALA A 268 -11.88 -2.29 -5.48
N LEU A 269 -13.12 -2.61 -5.08
CA LEU A 269 -13.58 -2.53 -3.68
C LEU A 269 -12.85 -3.51 -2.76
N LEU A 270 -12.49 -4.70 -3.26
CA LEU A 270 -11.68 -5.68 -2.51
C LEU A 270 -10.33 -5.09 -2.10
N LYS A 271 -9.73 -4.23 -2.94
CA LYS A 271 -8.48 -3.52 -2.60
C LYS A 271 -8.67 -2.57 -1.42
N GLN A 272 -9.77 -1.82 -1.36
CA GLN A 272 -10.10 -0.99 -0.20
C GLN A 272 -10.30 -1.82 1.05
N ARG A 273 -11.12 -2.88 0.93
CA ARG A 273 -11.43 -3.79 2.04
C ARG A 273 -10.16 -4.30 2.69
N ARG A 274 -9.13 -4.65 1.90
CA ARG A 274 -7.86 -5.18 2.39
C ARG A 274 -7.16 -4.30 3.42
N TYR A 275 -7.35 -2.98 3.35
CA TYR A 275 -6.64 -2.01 4.18
C TYR A 275 -7.51 -1.30 5.21
N MET A 276 -8.79 -1.65 5.32
CA MET A 276 -9.66 -1.26 6.43
C MET A 276 -9.82 -2.40 7.44
N ASP A 277 -9.89 -2.10 8.73
CA ASP A 277 -10.45 -3.06 9.69
C ASP A 277 -11.97 -3.20 9.48
N GLN A 278 -12.59 -4.19 10.12
CA GLN A 278 -14.02 -4.46 9.93
C GLN A 278 -14.90 -3.29 10.36
N ILE A 279 -14.53 -2.58 11.43
CA ILE A 279 -15.30 -1.46 11.97
C ILE A 279 -15.34 -0.33 10.93
N LYS A 280 -14.14 0.05 10.48
CA LYS A 280 -13.95 1.10 9.50
C LYS A 280 -14.61 0.77 8.17
N TRP A 281 -14.55 -0.49 7.75
CA TRP A 281 -15.23 -0.97 6.54
C TRP A 281 -16.75 -0.85 6.67
N ASP A 282 -17.34 -1.36 7.76
CA ASP A 282 -18.79 -1.34 7.96
C ASP A 282 -19.34 0.09 8.03
N ASP A 283 -18.63 0.98 8.71
CA ASP A 283 -18.98 2.40 8.77
C ASP A 283 -18.89 3.06 7.39
N TYR A 284 -17.80 2.81 6.65
CA TYR A 284 -17.62 3.32 5.29
C TYR A 284 -18.75 2.87 4.35
N VAL A 285 -19.05 1.55 4.31
CA VAL A 285 -20.10 0.98 3.46
C VAL A 285 -21.46 1.56 3.82
N LYS A 286 -21.75 1.67 5.12
CA LYS A 286 -23.01 2.23 5.62
C LYS A 286 -23.19 3.69 5.20
N GLU A 287 -22.15 4.51 5.32
CA GLU A 287 -22.20 5.92 4.92
C GLU A 287 -22.43 6.06 3.41
N VAL A 288 -21.66 5.34 2.58
CA VAL A 288 -21.85 5.37 1.13
C VAL A 288 -23.25 4.92 0.74
N THR A 289 -23.71 3.78 1.25
CA THR A 289 -24.99 3.20 0.80
C THR A 289 -26.21 3.95 1.32
N ASN A 290 -26.19 4.56 2.50
CA ASN A 290 -27.36 5.26 3.03
C ASN A 290 -27.75 6.49 2.20
N ASP A 291 -26.76 7.15 1.59
CA ASP A 291 -26.94 8.41 0.89
C ASP A 291 -27.17 8.25 -0.62
N ILE A 292 -27.06 7.03 -1.17
CA ILE A 292 -27.49 6.71 -2.55
C ILE A 292 -29.00 6.83 -2.66
N THR A 293 -29.48 7.71 -3.54
CA THR A 293 -30.90 8.09 -3.61
C THR A 293 -31.78 6.95 -4.14
N ASP A 294 -31.34 6.25 -5.18
CA ASP A 294 -32.10 5.17 -5.80
C ASP A 294 -32.03 3.88 -4.95
N PRO A 295 -33.17 3.34 -4.46
CA PRO A 295 -33.17 2.14 -3.62
C PRO A 295 -32.62 0.88 -4.29
N THR A 296 -32.78 0.76 -5.61
CA THR A 296 -32.26 -0.38 -6.39
C THR A 296 -30.75 -0.28 -6.50
N LYS A 297 -30.24 0.89 -6.90
CA LYS A 297 -28.79 1.13 -6.98
C LYS A 297 -28.12 1.03 -5.62
N ARG A 298 -28.80 1.47 -4.55
CA ARG A 298 -28.36 1.29 -3.17
C ARG A 298 -28.20 -0.18 -2.81
N ALA A 299 -29.21 -1.00 -3.12
CA ALA A 299 -29.18 -2.42 -2.83
C ALA A 299 -28.08 -3.15 -3.64
N GLU A 300 -27.88 -2.76 -4.90
CA GLU A 300 -26.82 -3.31 -5.75
C GLU A 300 -25.43 -2.92 -5.26
N THR A 301 -25.21 -1.62 -5.01
CA THR A 301 -23.97 -1.13 -4.40
C THR A 301 -23.65 -1.84 -3.11
N ARG A 302 -24.65 -2.03 -2.24
CA ARG A 302 -24.48 -2.77 -1.00
C ARG A 302 -24.04 -4.21 -1.25
N ARG A 303 -24.63 -4.89 -2.24
CA ARG A 303 -24.24 -6.24 -2.62
C ARG A 303 -22.79 -6.30 -3.11
N GLN A 304 -22.34 -5.31 -3.89
CA GLN A 304 -20.95 -5.25 -4.37
C GLN A 304 -19.96 -5.12 -3.19
N TYR A 305 -20.22 -4.24 -2.23
CA TYR A 305 -19.42 -4.13 -1.00
C TYR A 305 -19.44 -5.40 -0.15
N ASP A 306 -20.61 -6.01 0.04
CA ASP A 306 -20.74 -7.25 0.80
C ASP A 306 -19.97 -8.40 0.10
N THR A 307 -20.04 -8.48 -1.23
CA THR A 307 -19.30 -9.47 -2.04
C THR A 307 -17.79 -9.27 -1.94
N ALA A 308 -17.30 -8.03 -2.00
CA ALA A 308 -15.88 -7.73 -1.80
C ALA A 308 -15.39 -8.15 -0.40
N ASN A 309 -16.22 -7.96 0.63
CA ASN A 309 -15.92 -8.42 1.99
C ASN A 309 -15.91 -9.95 2.09
N ASP A 310 -16.85 -10.64 1.45
CA ASP A 310 -16.90 -12.11 1.46
C ASP A 310 -15.66 -12.72 0.79
N ILE A 311 -15.26 -12.19 -0.37
CA ILE A 311 -14.01 -12.60 -1.05
C ILE A 311 -12.82 -12.37 -0.11
N TYR A 312 -12.72 -11.20 0.52
CA TYR A 312 -11.66 -10.89 1.47
C TYR A 312 -11.58 -11.91 2.61
N GLN A 313 -12.70 -12.22 3.26
CA GLN A 313 -12.74 -13.16 4.40
C GLN A 313 -12.38 -14.58 3.98
N ILE A 314 -12.89 -15.05 2.84
CA ILE A 314 -12.57 -16.37 2.30
C ILE A 314 -11.08 -16.45 1.98
N SER A 315 -10.52 -15.45 1.29
CA SER A 315 -9.12 -15.47 0.90
C SER A 315 -8.16 -15.34 2.08
N LEU A 316 -8.51 -14.58 3.13
CA LEU A 316 -7.72 -14.59 4.37
C LEU A 316 -7.73 -15.95 5.05
N GLN A 317 -8.86 -16.67 5.03
CA GLN A 317 -8.97 -17.99 5.63
C GLN A 317 -8.08 -18.98 4.88
N GLU A 318 -8.12 -18.97 3.54
CA GLU A 318 -7.23 -19.79 2.70
C GLU A 318 -5.75 -19.47 2.96
N LEU A 319 -5.40 -18.19 3.09
CA LEU A 319 -4.04 -17.78 3.40
C LEU A 319 -3.60 -18.22 4.80
N LEU A 320 -4.49 -18.17 5.80
CA LEU A 320 -4.19 -18.60 7.16
C LEU A 320 -3.98 -20.11 7.21
N GLU A 321 -4.80 -20.88 6.47
CA GLU A 321 -4.62 -22.32 6.33
C GLU A 321 -3.28 -22.67 5.67
N ALA A 322 -2.87 -21.92 4.64
CA ALA A 322 -1.61 -22.14 3.94
C ALA A 322 -0.37 -21.75 4.76
N THR A 323 -0.49 -20.71 5.60
CA THR A 323 0.62 -20.17 6.41
C THR A 323 0.69 -20.75 7.83
N GLY A 324 -0.39 -21.36 8.30
CA GLY A 324 -0.55 -21.82 9.68
C GLY A 324 -0.93 -20.71 10.65
N GLU A 325 -1.27 -21.09 11.88
CA GLU A 325 -1.56 -20.14 12.96
C GLU A 325 -0.30 -19.38 13.37
N PRO A 326 -0.41 -18.08 13.74
CA PRO A 326 0.71 -17.33 14.27
C PRO A 326 1.21 -17.91 15.58
N SER A 327 2.50 -17.73 15.85
CA SER A 327 3.15 -18.21 17.08
C SER A 327 2.66 -17.48 18.33
N GLU A 328 2.26 -16.22 18.18
CA GLU A 328 1.72 -15.38 19.24
C GLU A 328 0.20 -15.42 19.27
N SER A 329 -0.38 -15.44 20.47
CA SER A 329 -1.82 -15.38 20.63
C SER A 329 -2.34 -13.98 20.29
N VAL A 330 -3.25 -13.92 19.34
CA VAL A 330 -3.89 -12.69 18.90
C VAL A 330 -5.19 -12.46 19.69
N GLN A 331 -5.45 -11.20 20.07
CA GLN A 331 -6.64 -10.82 20.84
C GLN A 331 -7.38 -9.67 20.15
N LEU A 332 -8.70 -9.69 20.26
CA LEU A 332 -9.53 -8.57 19.82
C LEU A 332 -9.40 -7.39 20.78
N THR A 333 -9.58 -6.20 20.24
CA THR A 333 -9.68 -4.97 21.02
C THR A 333 -11.01 -4.93 21.79
N ALA A 334 -11.08 -4.12 22.84
CA ALA A 334 -12.32 -3.96 23.61
C ALA A 334 -13.49 -3.39 22.77
N GLU A 335 -13.16 -2.65 21.71
CA GLU A 335 -14.14 -2.09 20.78
C GLU A 335 -14.73 -3.18 19.88
N GLU A 336 -13.89 -4.03 19.32
CA GLU A 336 -14.29 -5.21 18.55
C GLU A 336 -15.10 -6.20 19.39
N GLU A 337 -14.71 -6.42 20.64
CA GLU A 337 -15.50 -7.21 21.60
C GLU A 337 -16.89 -6.62 21.82
N SER A 338 -17.00 -5.29 21.89
CA SER A 338 -18.29 -4.59 22.01
C SER A 338 -19.14 -4.73 20.75
N LEU A 339 -18.53 -4.80 19.56
CA LEU A 339 -19.26 -5.03 18.31
C LEU A 339 -19.85 -6.44 18.24
N ILE A 340 -19.15 -7.44 18.76
CA ILE A 340 -19.68 -8.81 18.86
C ILE A 340 -20.97 -8.80 19.69
N GLU A 341 -21.00 -8.06 20.81
CA GLU A 341 -22.19 -7.96 21.67
C GLU A 341 -23.41 -7.32 20.97
N LEU A 342 -23.19 -6.52 19.91
CA LEU A 342 -24.26 -5.92 19.12
C LEU A 342 -24.84 -6.88 18.07
N GLN A 343 -24.15 -7.97 17.75
CA GLN A 343 -24.62 -8.98 16.80
C GLN A 343 -25.63 -9.93 17.47
N PRO A 344 -26.49 -10.62 16.69
CA PRO A 344 -27.30 -11.73 17.20
C PRO A 344 -26.43 -12.77 17.93
N VAL A 345 -26.91 -13.31 19.04
CA VAL A 345 -26.12 -14.22 19.90
C VAL A 345 -25.61 -15.44 19.13
N GLU A 346 -26.43 -15.95 18.21
CA GLU A 346 -26.11 -17.06 17.34
C GLU A 346 -24.97 -16.79 16.34
N SER A 347 -24.64 -15.53 16.03
CA SER A 347 -23.54 -15.16 15.13
C SER A 347 -22.28 -14.69 15.86
N HIS A 348 -22.28 -14.61 17.19
CA HIS A 348 -21.15 -14.09 17.98
C HIS A 348 -19.83 -14.81 17.67
N GLU A 349 -19.86 -16.15 17.59
CA GLU A 349 -18.65 -16.94 17.31
C GLU A 349 -18.14 -16.73 15.88
N GLN A 350 -19.04 -16.74 14.89
CA GLN A 350 -18.69 -16.51 13.50
C GLN A 350 -18.08 -15.11 13.31
N PHE A 351 -18.72 -14.08 13.86
CA PHE A 351 -18.25 -12.70 13.76
C PHE A 351 -16.91 -12.52 14.48
N ARG A 352 -16.74 -13.12 15.66
CA ARG A 352 -15.46 -13.15 16.38
C ARG A 352 -14.34 -13.78 15.53
N ASN A 353 -14.63 -14.90 14.88
CA ASN A 353 -13.65 -15.59 14.03
C ASN A 353 -13.26 -14.75 12.81
N GLN A 354 -14.21 -14.06 12.18
CA GLN A 354 -13.93 -13.13 11.07
C GLN A 354 -13.03 -11.98 11.50
N LEU A 355 -13.27 -11.37 12.67
CA LEU A 355 -12.40 -10.32 13.19
C LEU A 355 -10.99 -10.84 13.47
N LEU A 356 -10.89 -11.97 14.17
CA LEU A 356 -9.60 -12.58 14.54
C LEU A 356 -8.77 -12.96 13.31
N LEU A 357 -9.40 -13.37 12.21
CA LEU A 357 -8.72 -13.80 11.00
C LEU A 357 -7.79 -12.71 10.44
N SER A 358 -8.28 -11.47 10.36
CA SER A 358 -7.48 -10.32 9.88
C SER A 358 -6.27 -10.03 10.78
N HIS A 359 -6.44 -10.14 12.10
CA HIS A 359 -5.35 -9.94 13.05
C HIS A 359 -4.33 -11.10 13.04
N LYS A 360 -4.78 -12.33 12.83
CA LYS A 360 -3.91 -13.51 12.71
C LYS A 360 -2.99 -13.42 11.49
N ILE A 361 -3.54 -13.07 10.33
CA ILE A 361 -2.75 -12.85 9.12
C ILE A 361 -1.76 -11.71 9.32
N ARG A 362 -2.17 -10.60 9.94
CA ARG A 362 -1.26 -9.49 10.26
C ARG A 362 -0.11 -9.92 11.18
N ALA A 363 -0.39 -10.67 12.24
CA ALA A 363 0.64 -11.22 13.11
C ALA A 363 1.60 -12.16 12.35
N GLN A 364 1.09 -12.88 11.35
CA GLN A 364 1.90 -13.73 10.49
C GLN A 364 2.77 -12.90 9.53
N GLU A 365 2.25 -11.82 8.94
CA GLU A 365 3.01 -10.88 8.11
C GLU A 365 4.13 -10.21 8.92
N GLU A 366 3.86 -9.81 10.16
CA GLU A 366 4.84 -9.19 11.05
C GLU A 366 5.95 -10.16 11.49
N SER A 367 5.60 -11.43 11.72
CA SER A 367 6.56 -12.45 12.19
C SER A 367 7.32 -13.13 11.07
N ASN A 368 6.71 -13.33 9.89
CA ASN A 368 7.29 -14.03 8.76
C ASN A 368 6.66 -13.61 7.42
N SER A 369 6.91 -12.36 7.02
CA SER A 369 6.41 -11.77 5.76
C SER A 369 6.78 -12.58 4.51
N ASP A 370 7.98 -13.17 4.44
CA ASP A 370 8.43 -13.99 3.30
C ASP A 370 7.60 -15.27 3.14
N LEU A 371 7.22 -15.93 4.25
CA LEU A 371 6.31 -17.07 4.22
C LEU A 371 4.91 -16.68 3.74
N VAL A 372 4.37 -15.56 4.21
CA VAL A 372 3.07 -15.08 3.75
C VAL A 372 3.12 -14.80 2.25
N LEU A 373 4.16 -14.13 1.77
CA LEU A 373 4.36 -13.87 0.34
C LEU A 373 4.53 -15.17 -0.45
N GLU A 374 5.28 -16.15 0.04
CA GLU A 374 5.44 -17.47 -0.58
C GLU A 374 4.09 -18.16 -0.76
N LYS A 375 3.29 -18.22 0.30
CA LYS A 375 1.97 -18.88 0.26
C LYS A 375 0.96 -18.11 -0.58
N SER A 376 1.05 -16.80 -0.59
CA SER A 376 0.29 -15.97 -1.52
C SER A 376 0.65 -16.29 -2.98
N ASN A 377 1.94 -16.35 -3.31
CA ASN A 377 2.39 -16.72 -4.66
C ASN A 377 1.96 -18.15 -5.05
N GLU A 378 2.02 -19.11 -4.14
CA GLU A 378 1.52 -20.47 -4.39
C GLU A 378 0.01 -20.49 -4.70
N LEU A 379 -0.80 -19.81 -3.87
CA LEU A 379 -2.24 -19.70 -4.06
C LEU A 379 -2.59 -18.99 -5.37
N TYR A 380 -1.94 -17.86 -5.66
CA TYR A 380 -2.08 -17.15 -6.93
C TYR A 380 -1.83 -18.08 -8.13
N ASN A 381 -0.69 -18.78 -8.14
CA ASN A 381 -0.32 -19.65 -9.25
C ASN A 381 -1.29 -20.84 -9.40
N ASN A 382 -1.76 -21.43 -8.28
CA ASN A 382 -2.73 -22.51 -8.32
C ASN A 382 -4.07 -22.06 -8.92
N ARG A 383 -4.53 -20.84 -8.59
CA ARG A 383 -5.73 -20.26 -9.19
C ARG A 383 -5.52 -19.96 -10.67
N MET A 384 -4.36 -19.42 -11.06
CA MET A 384 -4.07 -19.17 -12.47
C MET A 384 -3.98 -20.46 -13.30
N LEU A 385 -3.52 -21.58 -12.74
CA LEU A 385 -3.60 -22.89 -13.41
C LEU A 385 -5.06 -23.28 -13.69
N GLN A 386 -5.95 -23.10 -12.72
CA GLN A 386 -7.38 -23.37 -12.88
C GLN A 386 -8.00 -22.45 -13.94
N VAL A 387 -7.65 -21.16 -13.93
CA VAL A 387 -8.07 -20.18 -14.96
C VAL A 387 -7.69 -20.68 -16.35
N ARG A 388 -6.44 -21.07 -16.56
CA ARG A 388 -5.96 -21.56 -17.87
C ARG A 388 -6.63 -22.88 -18.29
N GLU A 389 -6.90 -23.78 -17.34
CA GLU A 389 -7.64 -25.01 -17.61
C GLU A 389 -9.08 -24.73 -18.05
N LEU A 390 -9.77 -23.83 -17.35
CA LEU A 390 -11.14 -23.42 -17.69
C LEU A 390 -11.16 -22.69 -19.05
N GLN A 391 -10.22 -21.79 -19.32
CA GLN A 391 -10.08 -21.12 -20.62
C GLN A 391 -9.88 -22.14 -21.76
N ALA A 392 -9.06 -23.17 -21.54
CA ALA A 392 -8.90 -24.25 -22.50
C ALA A 392 -10.19 -25.07 -22.72
N GLN A 393 -10.98 -25.30 -21.67
CA GLN A 393 -12.30 -25.95 -21.79
C GLN A 393 -13.26 -25.10 -22.63
N VAL A 394 -13.32 -23.79 -22.39
CA VAL A 394 -14.16 -22.88 -23.18
C VAL A 394 -13.73 -22.87 -24.65
N ALA A 395 -12.43 -22.79 -24.92
CA ALA A 395 -11.88 -22.80 -26.27
C ALA A 395 -12.18 -24.12 -27.02
N ALA A 396 -12.35 -25.23 -26.30
CA ALA A 396 -12.67 -26.54 -26.87
C ALA A 396 -14.18 -26.73 -27.18
N LEU A 397 -15.06 -25.84 -26.70
CA LEU A 397 -16.50 -25.95 -26.97
C LEU A 397 -16.82 -25.59 -28.44
N PRO A 398 -17.71 -26.35 -29.11
CA PRO A 398 -18.11 -26.05 -30.50
C PRO A 398 -18.86 -24.72 -30.64
N ASP A 399 -19.61 -24.32 -29.61
CA ASP A 399 -20.35 -23.07 -29.55
C ASP A 399 -19.98 -22.31 -28.27
N GLN A 400 -19.17 -21.27 -28.44
CA GLN A 400 -18.70 -20.41 -27.35
C GLN A 400 -19.79 -19.47 -26.81
N ASN A 401 -20.98 -19.48 -27.40
CA ASN A 401 -22.16 -18.75 -26.93
C ASN A 401 -23.18 -19.67 -26.25
N SER A 402 -22.89 -20.97 -26.13
CA SER A 402 -23.74 -21.90 -25.38
C SER A 402 -23.82 -21.53 -23.90
N GLU A 403 -24.90 -21.93 -23.23
CA GLU A 403 -25.06 -21.78 -21.77
C GLU A 403 -23.88 -22.41 -20.99
N GLU A 404 -23.36 -23.53 -21.48
CA GLU A 404 -22.17 -24.18 -20.93
C GLU A 404 -20.92 -23.29 -21.03
N ALA A 405 -20.68 -22.69 -22.21
CA ALA A 405 -19.58 -21.75 -22.39
C ALA A 405 -19.73 -20.54 -21.46
N GLN A 406 -20.92 -19.97 -21.35
CA GLN A 406 -21.19 -18.83 -20.45
C GLN A 406 -20.93 -19.17 -18.99
N ASN A 407 -21.33 -20.35 -18.52
CA ASN A 407 -21.06 -20.80 -17.15
C ASN A 407 -19.56 -20.99 -16.88
N LEU A 408 -18.82 -21.59 -17.82
CA LEU A 408 -17.37 -21.74 -17.69
C LEU A 408 -16.66 -20.39 -17.73
N LYS A 409 -17.12 -19.46 -18.58
CA LYS A 409 -16.60 -18.09 -18.65
C LYS A 409 -16.78 -17.37 -17.30
N ALA A 410 -17.97 -17.40 -16.71
CA ALA A 410 -18.21 -16.84 -15.38
C ALA A 410 -17.31 -17.47 -14.30
N GLU A 411 -17.03 -18.77 -14.39
CA GLU A 411 -16.11 -19.46 -13.48
C GLU A 411 -14.64 -19.03 -13.70
N VAL A 412 -14.20 -18.79 -14.94
CA VAL A 412 -12.90 -18.19 -15.25
C VAL A 412 -12.76 -16.85 -14.53
N GLU A 413 -13.76 -15.98 -14.66
CA GLU A 413 -13.77 -14.64 -14.07
C GLU A 413 -13.69 -14.69 -12.53
N ARG A 414 -14.46 -15.61 -11.93
CA ARG A 414 -14.44 -15.84 -10.49
C ARG A 414 -13.07 -16.32 -10.00
N GLN A 415 -12.42 -17.25 -10.73
CA GLN A 415 -11.09 -17.73 -10.36
C GLN A 415 -10.02 -16.67 -10.55
N LEU A 416 -10.11 -15.86 -11.62
CA LEU A 416 -9.20 -14.74 -11.85
C LEU A 416 -9.31 -13.72 -10.72
N SER A 417 -10.54 -13.39 -10.33
CA SER A 417 -10.84 -12.49 -9.22
C SER A 417 -10.21 -12.97 -7.91
N ASN A 418 -10.37 -14.25 -7.61
CA ASN A 418 -9.76 -14.87 -6.43
C ASN A 418 -8.23 -14.92 -6.51
N ALA A 419 -7.67 -15.14 -7.69
CA ALA A 419 -6.21 -15.14 -7.90
C ALA A 419 -5.63 -13.76 -7.53
N LEU A 420 -6.25 -12.69 -8.01
CA LEU A 420 -5.76 -11.31 -7.84
C LEU A 420 -5.61 -10.89 -6.38
N PHE A 421 -6.44 -11.40 -5.46
CA PHE A 421 -6.25 -11.18 -4.02
C PHE A 421 -4.85 -11.59 -3.55
N PHE A 422 -4.37 -12.74 -4.04
CA PHE A 422 -3.08 -13.33 -3.67
C PHE A 422 -1.91 -12.77 -4.49
N ALA A 423 -2.17 -12.02 -5.55
CA ALA A 423 -1.11 -11.36 -6.29
C ALA A 423 -0.50 -10.26 -5.41
N SER A 424 0.83 -10.27 -5.28
CA SER A 424 1.57 -9.21 -4.59
C SER A 424 1.42 -7.92 -5.38
N GLU A 425 0.93 -6.83 -4.77
CA GLU A 425 0.90 -5.48 -5.36
C GLU A 425 0.18 -5.28 -6.72
N ALA A 426 -0.50 -6.29 -7.27
CA ALA A 426 -1.17 -6.18 -8.57
C ALA A 426 -2.35 -5.18 -8.57
N TYR A 427 -2.63 -4.61 -9.75
CA TYR A 427 -3.93 -3.97 -9.97
C TYR A 427 -5.00 -5.04 -10.19
N HIS A 428 -6.15 -4.87 -9.55
CA HIS A 428 -7.23 -5.85 -9.54
C HIS A 428 -8.25 -5.60 -10.66
N SER A 429 -8.51 -4.35 -11.01
CA SER A 429 -9.49 -4.01 -12.03
C SER A 429 -8.85 -3.57 -13.34
N LYS A 430 -9.51 -3.92 -14.46
CA LYS A 430 -9.20 -3.47 -15.81
C LYS A 430 -9.26 -1.95 -15.89
N GLY A 431 -10.21 -1.31 -15.22
CA GLY A 431 -10.32 0.14 -15.17
C GLY A 431 -9.05 0.80 -14.64
N THR A 432 -8.53 0.33 -13.50
CA THR A 432 -7.26 0.82 -12.95
C THR A 432 -6.07 0.52 -13.85
N ILE A 433 -6.01 -0.67 -14.46
CA ILE A 433 -4.92 -1.04 -15.38
C ILE A 433 -4.89 -0.09 -16.59
N LEU A 434 -6.03 0.12 -17.25
CA LEU A 434 -6.13 1.02 -18.40
C LEU A 434 -5.80 2.47 -18.01
N HIS A 435 -6.35 2.94 -16.89
CA HIS A 435 -6.11 4.29 -16.40
C HIS A 435 -4.64 4.52 -16.02
N VAL A 436 -4.09 3.68 -15.14
CA VAL A 436 -2.79 3.92 -14.53
C VAL A 436 -1.64 3.39 -15.38
N VAL A 437 -1.73 2.16 -15.87
CA VAL A 437 -0.64 1.49 -16.56
C VAL A 437 -0.55 1.94 -18.02
N GLU A 438 -1.63 1.80 -18.78
CA GLU A 438 -1.61 2.20 -20.20
C GLU A 438 -1.74 3.72 -20.37
N GLY A 439 -2.67 4.34 -19.64
CA GLY A 439 -2.95 5.77 -19.72
C GLY A 439 -1.83 6.64 -19.14
N ILE A 440 -1.70 6.68 -17.81
CA ILE A 440 -0.74 7.57 -17.12
C ILE A 440 0.71 7.15 -17.37
N GLN A 441 1.06 5.88 -17.10
CA GLN A 441 2.45 5.42 -17.21
C GLN A 441 2.89 5.23 -18.67
N GLY A 442 2.03 4.63 -19.50
CA GLY A 442 2.22 4.49 -20.94
C GLY A 442 2.08 5.79 -21.72
N LYS A 443 1.58 6.87 -21.07
CA LYS A 443 1.31 8.19 -21.66
C LYS A 443 0.36 8.10 -22.86
N ASN A 444 -0.60 7.19 -22.81
CA ASN A 444 -1.57 6.98 -23.87
C ASN A 444 -2.87 7.75 -23.59
N GLN A 445 -2.97 8.94 -24.18
CA GLN A 445 -4.15 9.80 -24.02
C GLN A 445 -5.40 9.22 -24.71
N GLU A 446 -5.24 8.40 -25.75
CA GLU A 446 -6.38 7.76 -26.42
C GLU A 446 -7.05 6.74 -25.49
N VAL A 447 -6.26 5.98 -24.74
CA VAL A 447 -6.79 5.05 -23.72
C VAL A 447 -7.53 5.81 -22.61
N LEU A 448 -6.95 6.90 -22.10
CA LEU A 448 -7.61 7.74 -21.07
C LEU A 448 -8.94 8.31 -21.58
N ALA A 449 -8.95 8.82 -22.81
CA ALA A 449 -10.16 9.34 -23.44
C ALA A 449 -11.22 8.25 -23.68
N ALA A 450 -10.81 6.99 -23.87
CA ALA A 450 -11.70 5.85 -24.10
C ALA A 450 -12.27 5.23 -22.81
N LEU A 451 -11.76 5.60 -21.63
CA LEU A 451 -12.27 5.05 -20.37
C LEU A 451 -13.77 5.36 -20.17
N THR A 452 -14.50 4.35 -19.73
CA THR A 452 -15.91 4.47 -19.31
C THR A 452 -16.01 4.96 -17.87
N PRO A 453 -17.13 5.59 -17.45
CA PRO A 453 -17.33 5.99 -16.05
C PRO A 453 -17.09 4.86 -15.04
N ASN A 454 -17.52 3.62 -15.34
CA ASN A 454 -17.33 2.46 -14.46
C ASN A 454 -15.84 2.18 -14.27
N GLN A 455 -15.08 2.13 -15.37
CA GLN A 455 -13.63 1.91 -15.34
C GLN A 455 -12.88 3.01 -14.57
N ILE A 456 -13.34 4.26 -14.67
CA ILE A 456 -12.73 5.36 -13.93
C ILE A 456 -13.07 5.24 -12.43
N LEU A 457 -14.31 4.87 -12.08
CA LEU A 457 -14.70 4.64 -10.69
C LEU A 457 -13.95 3.45 -10.07
N ASP A 458 -13.73 2.36 -10.81
CA ASP A 458 -12.87 1.26 -10.40
C ASP A 458 -11.50 1.80 -10.00
N SER A 459 -10.93 2.70 -10.83
CA SER A 459 -9.65 3.31 -10.51
C SER A 459 -9.70 4.24 -9.30
N VAL A 460 -10.74 5.05 -9.11
CA VAL A 460 -10.90 5.83 -7.87
C VAL A 460 -10.85 4.90 -6.66
N ASN A 461 -11.62 3.81 -6.74
CA ASN A 461 -11.79 2.88 -5.66
C ASN A 461 -10.50 2.12 -5.32
N GLU A 462 -9.77 1.66 -6.33
CA GLU A 462 -8.54 0.91 -6.13
C GLU A 462 -7.39 1.80 -5.65
N GLN A 463 -7.30 3.03 -6.16
CA GLN A 463 -6.29 3.99 -5.70
C GLN A 463 -6.54 4.45 -4.24
N LEU A 464 -7.79 4.43 -3.76
CA LEU A 464 -8.04 4.57 -2.32
C LEU A 464 -7.43 3.40 -1.54
N GLY A 465 -7.61 2.15 -2.02
CA GLY A 465 -6.99 0.98 -1.39
C GLY A 465 -5.47 1.11 -1.29
N ASP A 466 -4.80 1.48 -2.37
CA ASP A 466 -3.35 1.69 -2.37
C ASP A 466 -2.90 2.87 -1.51
N PHE A 467 -3.70 3.94 -1.44
CA PHE A 467 -3.45 5.05 -0.52
C PHE A 467 -3.53 4.60 0.95
N LEU A 468 -4.56 3.84 1.33
CA LEU A 468 -4.72 3.29 2.68
C LEU A 468 -3.58 2.32 3.05
N LYS A 469 -3.09 1.54 2.07
CA LYS A 469 -1.88 0.71 2.21
C LYS A 469 -0.70 1.56 2.67
N ASP A 470 -0.41 2.65 1.96
CA ASP A 470 0.72 3.53 2.27
C ASP A 470 0.55 4.23 3.62
N ILE A 471 -0.64 4.79 3.91
CA ILE A 471 -0.91 5.42 5.22
C ILE A 471 -0.64 4.43 6.36
N ARG A 472 -1.21 3.22 6.28
CA ARG A 472 -1.01 2.19 7.31
C ARG A 472 0.44 1.75 7.41
N HIS A 473 1.13 1.56 6.28
CA HIS A 473 2.52 1.15 6.27
C HIS A 473 3.42 2.16 6.99
N TYR A 474 3.34 3.43 6.62
CA TYR A 474 4.21 4.46 7.16
C TYR A 474 3.84 4.87 8.59
N THR A 475 2.56 4.83 8.96
CA THR A 475 2.16 5.04 10.37
C THR A 475 2.61 3.90 11.29
N ALA A 476 2.57 2.64 10.82
CA ALA A 476 3.03 1.48 11.58
C ALA A 476 4.56 1.46 11.80
N GLU A 477 5.34 1.99 10.85
CA GLU A 477 6.79 2.18 11.00
C GLU A 477 7.17 3.33 11.93
N GLU A 478 6.19 4.00 12.56
CA GLU A 478 6.36 5.20 13.38
C GLU A 478 7.15 6.31 12.65
N VAL A 479 7.03 6.39 11.31
CA VAL A 479 7.66 7.48 10.56
C VAL A 479 6.87 8.77 10.74
N ASP A 480 7.54 9.88 10.47
CA ASP A 480 6.98 11.21 10.59
C ASP A 480 5.85 11.45 9.56
N ASP A 481 4.78 12.15 9.96
CA ASP A 481 3.63 12.46 9.09
C ASP A 481 4.05 13.09 7.74
N GLY A 482 5.07 13.95 7.72
CA GLY A 482 5.58 14.53 6.47
C GLY A 482 6.13 13.48 5.51
N THR A 483 6.74 12.41 6.03
CA THR A 483 7.16 11.26 5.21
C THR A 483 5.96 10.53 4.65
N THR A 484 4.97 10.24 5.49
CA THR A 484 3.73 9.59 5.08
C THR A 484 3.04 10.37 3.96
N PHE A 485 2.94 11.70 4.08
CA PHE A 485 2.33 12.59 3.10
C PHE A 485 2.94 12.47 1.71
N TYR A 486 4.26 12.65 1.57
CA TYR A 486 4.86 12.58 0.24
C TYR A 486 4.92 11.14 -0.28
N ARG A 487 4.99 10.12 0.58
CA ARG A 487 5.02 8.72 0.13
C ARG A 487 3.68 8.28 -0.46
N ALA A 488 2.58 8.57 0.23
CA ALA A 488 1.21 8.27 -0.20
C ALA A 488 0.74 9.14 -1.39
N SER A 489 1.45 10.24 -1.69
CA SER A 489 1.09 11.19 -2.75
C SER A 489 0.96 10.58 -4.15
N LYS A 490 1.66 9.47 -4.43
CA LYS A 490 1.53 8.72 -5.70
C LYS A 490 0.08 8.29 -5.95
N TYR A 491 -0.56 7.72 -4.93
CA TYR A 491 -1.91 7.19 -5.04
C TYR A 491 -2.96 8.28 -4.91
N MET A 492 -2.70 9.32 -4.10
CA MET A 492 -3.54 10.52 -4.10
C MET A 492 -3.58 11.17 -5.49
N HIS A 493 -2.42 11.39 -6.12
CA HIS A 493 -2.35 12.02 -7.46
C HIS A 493 -3.21 11.27 -8.48
N ARG A 494 -3.12 9.93 -8.51
CA ARG A 494 -3.90 9.09 -9.43
C ARG A 494 -5.39 9.08 -9.08
N LEU A 495 -5.72 9.09 -7.79
CA LEU A 495 -7.10 9.18 -7.31
C LEU A 495 -7.74 10.49 -7.76
N PHE A 496 -7.08 11.63 -7.54
CA PHE A 496 -7.58 12.94 -8.00
C PHE A 496 -7.64 13.03 -9.53
N ASP A 497 -6.72 12.41 -10.27
CA ASP A 497 -6.80 12.28 -11.74
C ASP A 497 -8.09 11.59 -12.16
N ALA A 498 -8.39 10.42 -11.57
CA ALA A 498 -9.60 9.66 -11.86
C ALA A 498 -10.88 10.43 -11.49
N VAL A 499 -10.90 11.14 -10.36
CA VAL A 499 -12.04 12.00 -9.99
C VAL A 499 -12.24 13.10 -11.03
N ASN A 500 -11.18 13.75 -11.50
CA ASN A 500 -11.28 14.76 -12.56
C ASN A 500 -11.79 14.16 -13.87
N LEU A 501 -11.36 12.95 -14.24
CA LEU A 501 -11.88 12.23 -15.41
C LEU A 501 -13.39 11.92 -15.29
N LEU A 502 -13.88 11.54 -14.10
CA LEU A 502 -15.34 11.37 -13.88
C LEU A 502 -16.10 12.67 -14.11
N LYS A 503 -15.56 13.81 -13.66
CA LYS A 503 -16.15 15.14 -13.89
C LYS A 503 -16.16 15.51 -15.38
N GLU A 504 -15.05 15.26 -16.09
CA GLU A 504 -14.93 15.50 -17.53
C GLU A 504 -15.91 14.65 -18.36
N LYS A 505 -16.23 13.45 -17.87
CA LYS A 505 -17.24 12.56 -18.45
C LYS A 505 -18.68 12.89 -18.04
N GLU A 506 -18.86 13.96 -17.27
CA GLU A 506 -20.15 14.39 -16.70
C GLU A 506 -20.83 13.29 -15.85
N ALA A 507 -20.05 12.33 -15.35
CA ALA A 507 -20.53 11.24 -14.50
C ALA A 507 -20.68 11.69 -13.03
N ILE A 508 -19.99 12.76 -12.63
CA ILE A 508 -20.20 13.43 -11.35
C ILE A 508 -20.17 14.95 -11.57
N GLY A 509 -20.89 15.68 -10.70
CA GLY A 509 -20.92 17.14 -10.71
C GLY A 509 -19.87 17.77 -9.78
N ASP A 510 -20.17 18.97 -9.31
CA ASP A 510 -19.41 19.61 -8.23
C ASP A 510 -19.61 18.84 -6.92
N LEU A 511 -18.54 18.74 -6.15
CA LEU A 511 -18.53 18.02 -4.87
C LEU A 511 -18.53 19.02 -3.71
N ASP A 512 -19.28 18.73 -2.65
CA ASP A 512 -19.25 19.44 -1.38
C ASP A 512 -17.82 19.48 -0.81
N PHE A 513 -17.03 18.42 -1.02
CA PHE A 513 -15.59 18.40 -0.73
C PHE A 513 -14.86 19.63 -1.27
N GLU A 514 -15.16 20.06 -2.51
CA GLU A 514 -14.45 21.18 -3.15
C GLU A 514 -14.77 22.52 -2.51
N SER A 515 -15.95 22.65 -1.92
CA SER A 515 -16.33 23.85 -1.17
C SER A 515 -15.47 24.05 0.09
N GLN A 516 -14.94 22.95 0.63
CA GLN A 516 -14.14 22.95 1.86
C GLN A 516 -12.63 23.02 1.59
N TYR A 517 -12.15 22.31 0.57
CA TYR A 517 -10.71 22.09 0.35
C TYR A 517 -10.17 22.68 -0.96
N GLY A 518 -11.03 23.29 -1.78
CA GLY A 518 -10.67 23.75 -3.13
C GLY A 518 -10.93 22.68 -4.19
N SER A 519 -10.77 23.06 -5.46
CA SER A 519 -11.12 22.15 -6.57
C SER A 519 -10.23 20.91 -6.60
N THR A 520 -10.78 19.77 -7.01
CA THR A 520 -10.01 18.52 -7.17
C THR A 520 -8.87 18.66 -8.17
N LYS A 521 -9.02 19.58 -9.14
CA LYS A 521 -7.99 19.93 -10.11
C LYS A 521 -6.82 20.70 -9.48
N ASP A 522 -7.07 21.72 -8.68
CA ASP A 522 -5.99 22.48 -8.02
C ASP A 522 -5.21 21.58 -7.05
N LEU A 523 -5.91 20.67 -6.36
CA LEU A 523 -5.28 19.69 -5.46
C LEU A 523 -4.44 18.67 -6.22
N TYR A 524 -4.94 18.15 -7.35
CA TYR A 524 -4.19 17.30 -8.26
C TYR A 524 -2.88 17.96 -8.71
N GLU A 525 -2.95 19.21 -9.17
CA GLU A 525 -1.79 19.99 -9.63
C GLU A 525 -0.79 20.20 -8.49
N ALA A 526 -1.24 20.61 -7.30
CA ALA A 526 -0.37 20.79 -6.13
C ALA A 526 0.37 19.51 -5.72
N ILE A 527 -0.31 18.36 -5.76
CA ILE A 527 0.32 17.06 -5.48
C ILE A 527 1.38 16.74 -6.56
N GLY A 528 1.04 16.95 -7.83
CA GLY A 528 1.91 16.65 -8.98
C GLY A 528 3.15 17.55 -9.07
N GLU A 529 3.03 18.80 -8.65
CA GLU A 529 4.12 19.79 -8.68
C GLU A 529 5.06 19.70 -7.47
N VAL A 530 4.55 19.29 -6.30
CA VAL A 530 5.34 19.32 -5.06
C VAL A 530 5.53 17.94 -4.46
N LEU A 531 4.45 17.25 -4.06
CA LEU A 531 4.59 16.01 -3.28
C LEU A 531 5.17 14.85 -4.10
N LEU A 532 4.76 14.69 -5.36
CA LEU A 532 5.26 13.62 -6.22
C LEU A 532 6.75 13.82 -6.61
N PRO A 533 7.22 15.03 -6.95
CA PRO A 533 8.65 15.31 -7.10
C PRO A 533 9.44 15.13 -5.81
N ALA A 534 8.89 15.53 -4.65
CA ALA A 534 9.49 15.30 -3.34
C ALA A 534 9.70 13.80 -3.07
N ARG A 535 8.68 12.98 -3.34
CA ARG A 535 8.75 11.50 -3.26
C ARG A 535 9.88 10.92 -4.11
N LYS A 536 10.08 11.49 -5.29
CA LYS A 536 11.12 11.06 -6.25
C LYS A 536 12.50 11.67 -5.97
N GLY A 537 12.64 12.45 -4.89
CA GLY A 537 13.90 13.13 -4.53
C GLY A 537 14.33 14.22 -5.52
N LYS A 538 13.43 14.72 -6.37
CA LYS A 538 13.77 15.64 -7.47
C LYS A 538 14.29 16.99 -7.01
N PHE A 539 13.99 17.40 -5.78
CA PHE A 539 14.44 18.68 -5.23
C PHE A 539 15.88 18.64 -4.68
N GLY A 540 16.50 17.46 -4.56
CA GLY A 540 17.82 17.35 -3.92
C GLY A 540 17.86 17.78 -2.46
N LEU A 541 16.70 17.81 -1.80
CA LEU A 541 16.55 18.17 -0.39
C LEU A 541 17.00 17.01 0.51
N SER A 542 17.42 17.34 1.72
CA SER A 542 17.57 16.32 2.77
C SER A 542 16.23 15.67 3.12
N PRO A 543 16.22 14.48 3.75
CA PRO A 543 14.98 13.87 4.23
C PRO A 543 14.15 14.80 5.12
N GLU A 544 14.79 15.52 6.06
CA GLU A 544 14.11 16.44 6.95
C GLU A 544 13.46 17.63 6.22
N GLU A 545 14.18 18.23 5.26
CA GLU A 545 13.64 19.32 4.43
C GLU A 545 12.50 18.83 3.52
N THR A 546 12.60 17.61 3.00
CA THR A 546 11.54 16.98 2.18
C THR A 546 10.27 16.76 3.02
N MET A 547 10.44 16.32 4.28
CA MET A 547 9.34 16.16 5.22
C MET A 547 8.67 17.48 5.58
N GLU A 548 9.45 18.54 5.82
CA GLU A 548 8.92 19.89 6.11
C GLU A 548 8.17 20.46 4.91
N LEU A 549 8.73 20.35 3.70
CA LEU A 549 8.06 20.73 2.46
C LEU A 549 6.72 20.00 2.29
N ALA A 550 6.70 18.69 2.55
CA ALA A 550 5.47 17.89 2.43
C ALA A 550 4.40 18.33 3.44
N ARG A 551 4.79 18.61 4.69
CA ARG A 551 3.89 19.15 5.71
C ARG A 551 3.33 20.50 5.33
N ASP A 552 4.17 21.42 4.89
CA ASP A 552 3.73 22.76 4.51
C ASP A 552 2.76 22.70 3.33
N THR A 553 3.02 21.82 2.37
CA THR A 553 2.14 21.59 1.22
C THR A 553 0.78 21.05 1.66
N VAL A 554 0.75 19.99 2.45
CA VAL A 554 -0.49 19.38 2.97
C VAL A 554 -1.25 20.33 3.90
N TRP A 555 -0.54 21.09 4.73
CA TRP A 555 -1.14 22.15 5.56
C TRP A 555 -1.80 23.21 4.69
N ASN A 556 -1.15 23.66 3.62
CA ASN A 556 -1.73 24.67 2.73
C ASN A 556 -2.98 24.15 2.00
N MET A 557 -2.98 22.88 1.60
CA MET A 557 -4.12 22.24 0.92
C MET A 557 -5.31 22.00 1.86
N TYR A 558 -5.06 21.41 3.03
CA TYR A 558 -6.12 20.83 3.87
C TYR A 558 -6.19 21.40 5.29
N GLN A 559 -5.20 22.20 5.71
CA GLN A 559 -5.06 22.73 7.08
C GLN A 559 -4.94 21.64 8.16
N ILE A 560 -4.30 20.51 7.82
CA ILE A 560 -4.10 19.35 8.70
C ILE A 560 -2.63 19.15 9.07
N ILE A 561 -2.38 18.36 10.11
CA ILE A 561 -1.03 18.07 10.60
C ILE A 561 -0.71 16.58 10.76
N THR A 562 -1.69 15.67 10.68
CA THR A 562 -1.45 14.22 10.85
C THR A 562 -1.84 13.38 9.62
N ALA A 563 -1.24 12.20 9.51
CA ALA A 563 -1.62 11.19 8.51
C ALA A 563 -3.06 10.68 8.69
N GLU A 564 -3.55 10.56 9.93
CA GLU A 564 -4.94 10.16 10.25
C GLU A 564 -5.95 11.20 9.73
N GLU A 565 -5.68 12.50 9.94
CA GLU A 565 -6.51 13.58 9.39
C GLU A 565 -6.53 13.55 7.85
N LEU A 566 -5.39 13.23 7.21
CA LEU A 566 -5.31 13.12 5.75
C LEU A 566 -6.14 11.93 5.26
N GLU A 567 -6.06 10.80 5.96
CA GLU A 567 -6.83 9.61 5.67
C GLU A 567 -8.33 9.88 5.70
N ASP A 568 -8.82 10.54 6.76
CA ASP A 568 -10.23 10.91 6.90
C ASP A 568 -10.72 11.83 5.78
N ILE A 569 -9.89 12.80 5.36
CA ILE A 569 -10.22 13.72 4.26
C ILE A 569 -10.32 12.97 2.93
N VAL A 570 -9.35 12.12 2.60
CA VAL A 570 -9.37 11.34 1.35
C VAL A 570 -10.53 10.34 1.36
N LEU A 571 -10.83 9.72 2.50
CA LEU A 571 -12.02 8.87 2.66
C LEU A 571 -13.31 9.64 2.42
N SER A 572 -13.43 10.86 2.96
CA SER A 572 -14.60 11.71 2.74
C SER A 572 -14.81 12.02 1.26
N LEU A 573 -13.75 12.37 0.52
CA LEU A 573 -13.82 12.59 -0.93
C LEU A 573 -14.34 11.34 -1.65
N VAL A 574 -13.76 10.17 -1.38
CA VAL A 574 -14.11 8.95 -2.12
C VAL A 574 -15.50 8.45 -1.76
N LYS A 575 -15.96 8.65 -0.50
CA LYS A 575 -17.35 8.39 -0.12
C LYS A 575 -18.31 9.22 -0.97
N GLU A 576 -18.07 10.52 -1.05
CA GLU A 576 -18.90 11.45 -1.81
C GLU A 576 -18.91 11.10 -3.30
N VAL A 577 -17.74 10.81 -3.89
CA VAL A 577 -17.63 10.36 -5.28
C VAL A 577 -18.43 9.08 -5.51
N ASN A 578 -18.33 8.08 -4.62
CA ASN A 578 -19.11 6.85 -4.76
C ASN A 578 -20.62 7.09 -4.65
N ILE A 579 -21.07 7.95 -3.73
CA ILE A 579 -22.50 8.30 -3.60
C ILE A 579 -23.03 8.89 -4.91
N VAL A 580 -22.35 9.92 -5.44
CA VAL A 580 -22.80 10.63 -6.65
C VAL A 580 -22.65 9.76 -7.91
N ALA A 581 -21.48 9.13 -8.09
CA ALA A 581 -21.20 8.34 -9.29
C ALA A 581 -22.13 7.12 -9.37
N ARG A 582 -22.35 6.41 -8.26
CA ARG A 582 -23.20 5.21 -8.26
C ARG A 582 -24.67 5.54 -8.42
N ASP A 583 -25.12 6.74 -8.10
CA ASP A 583 -26.50 7.18 -8.39
C ASP A 583 -26.75 7.32 -9.91
N VAL A 584 -25.72 7.58 -10.72
CA VAL A 584 -25.88 7.78 -12.18
C VAL A 584 -25.35 6.63 -13.03
N ILE A 585 -24.28 5.97 -12.61
CA ILE A 585 -23.66 4.84 -13.31
C ILE A 585 -24.56 3.60 -13.22
N ASN A 586 -24.61 2.80 -14.30
CA ASN A 586 -25.23 1.49 -14.32
C ASN A 586 -24.14 0.41 -14.44
N PHE A 587 -24.18 -0.58 -13.55
CA PHE A 587 -23.27 -1.73 -13.57
C PHE A 587 -23.89 -2.98 -14.23
N ASP A 588 -25.20 -2.94 -14.50
CA ASP A 588 -25.93 -4.03 -15.17
C ASP A 588 -25.81 -4.00 -16.70
N ASP A 589 -25.32 -2.90 -17.26
CA ASP A 589 -25.03 -2.82 -18.69
C ASP A 589 -23.75 -3.62 -18.94
N ALA A 590 -23.94 -4.92 -19.23
CA ALA A 590 -22.96 -5.65 -20.01
C ALA A 590 -22.71 -4.80 -21.26
N ASP A 591 -21.50 -4.27 -21.39
CA ASP A 591 -21.03 -3.45 -22.50
C ASP A 591 -20.98 -4.34 -23.76
N VAL A 592 -22.16 -4.72 -24.24
CA VAL A 592 -22.37 -5.50 -25.44
C VAL A 592 -22.58 -4.48 -26.56
N SER A 593 -21.54 -4.36 -27.38
CA SER A 593 -21.54 -3.68 -28.67
C SER A 593 -21.60 -2.15 -28.66
N GLU A 594 -20.46 -1.49 -28.43
CA GLU A 594 -20.09 -0.29 -29.19
C GLU A 594 -18.65 0.08 -28.85
N LEU A 595 -17.75 -0.04 -29.84
CA LEU A 595 -16.44 0.63 -29.98
C LEU A 595 -15.43 -0.26 -30.75
N LEU A 596 -15.81 -0.72 -31.94
CA LEU A 596 -14.86 -0.86 -33.04
C LEU A 596 -15.54 -0.30 -34.30
N PRO A 597 -15.00 0.76 -34.93
CA PRO A 597 -15.47 1.15 -36.25
C PRO A 597 -15.09 0.07 -37.27
N GLU A 598 -16.02 -0.21 -38.20
CA GLU A 598 -15.86 -1.12 -39.35
C GLU A 598 -14.58 -0.89 -40.17
#